data_AF-A0A151IZF4-F1
#
_entry.id   AF-A0A151IZF4-F1
#
_cell.length_a   1.000
_cell.length_b   1.000
_cell.length_c   1.000
_cell.angle_alpha   90.00
_cell.angle_beta   90.00
_cell.angle_gamma   90.00
#
_symmetry.space_group_name_H-M   'P 1'
#
loop_
_entity.id
_entity.type
_entity.pdbx_description
1 polymer ?
#
loop_
_entity_poly.entity_id
_entity_poly.type
_entity_poly.pdbx_seq_one_letter_code
_entity_poly.pdbx_strand_id
1 'polypeptide(L)'
;GAQHPIFVGAQHPFFTSAQHPIFAGAQHPIFTGAQHPIFAGAQPAQHQIFASTLHLIFTSAQHPIFAGAQHPIFAGARHPIFANALHLIFTGAQHPIFAGAQHSFFKNAPVLYKCIVLYQYTVTFYRSTEDLY
;
A
#
# COMPACT_ATOMS: atom_id res chain seq x y z
N GLY A 1 -5.11 21.45 -5.77
CA GLY A 1 -4.19 20.37 -5.39
C GLY A 1 -2.81 20.95 -5.13
N ALA A 2 -2.12 20.46 -4.11
CA ALA A 2 -0.72 20.82 -3.86
C ALA A 2 0.18 20.21 -4.94
N GLN A 3 1.15 20.99 -5.42
CA GLN A 3 2.13 20.52 -6.40
C GLN A 3 3.51 20.45 -5.75
N HIS A 4 4.08 19.24 -5.72
CA HIS A 4 5.38 18.92 -5.13
C HIS A 4 5.57 19.29 -3.65
N PRO A 5 4.57 19.11 -2.76
CA PRO A 5 4.78 19.44 -1.37
C PRO A 5 5.70 18.39 -0.70
N ILE A 6 6.61 18.86 0.15
CA ILE A 6 7.50 18.02 0.94
C ILE A 6 7.16 18.24 2.41
N PHE A 7 6.89 17.15 3.12
CA PHE A 7 6.55 17.19 4.53
C PHE A 7 7.46 16.27 5.34
N VAL A 8 7.84 16.73 6.53
CA VAL A 8 8.55 15.94 7.54
C VAL A 8 7.67 15.90 8.79
N GLY A 9 7.31 14.70 9.23
CA GLY A 9 6.52 14.51 10.45
C GLY A 9 5.09 15.05 10.37
N ALA A 10 4.49 15.13 9.18
CA ALA A 10 3.11 15.60 9.05
C ALA A 10 2.13 14.65 9.76
N GLN A 11 1.27 15.23 10.61
CA GLN A 11 0.19 14.53 11.29
C GLN A 11 -1.15 14.93 10.67
N HIS A 12 -1.93 13.93 10.26
CA HIS A 12 -3.26 14.07 9.68
C HIS A 12 -3.36 14.96 8.41
N PRO A 13 -2.41 14.93 7.47
CA PRO A 13 -2.51 15.79 6.31
C PRO A 13 -3.58 15.25 5.34
N PHE A 14 -4.41 16.15 4.81
CA PHE A 14 -5.47 15.82 3.86
C PHE A 14 -5.21 16.52 2.53
N PHE A 15 -5.26 15.78 1.43
CA PHE A 15 -5.10 16.35 0.09
C PHE A 15 -6.13 15.85 -0.91
N THR A 16 -6.52 16.79 -1.76
CA THR A 16 -7.27 16.52 -2.99
C THR A 16 -6.40 16.86 -4.20
N SER A 17 -6.35 15.97 -5.19
CA SER A 17 -5.63 16.17 -6.44
C SER A 17 -4.15 16.54 -6.24
N ALA A 18 -3.46 15.86 -5.32
CA ALA A 18 -2.05 16.11 -5.03
C ALA A 18 -1.14 15.54 -6.12
N GLN A 19 -0.13 16.33 -6.49
CA GLN A 19 0.85 15.97 -7.50
C GLN A 19 2.23 15.87 -6.84
N HIS A 20 2.84 14.69 -6.92
CA HIS A 20 4.17 14.39 -6.39
C HIS A 20 4.41 14.76 -4.92
N PRO A 21 3.51 14.45 -3.97
CA PRO A 21 3.76 14.75 -2.57
C PRO A 21 4.78 13.77 -1.97
N ILE A 22 5.72 14.29 -1.19
CA ILE A 22 6.76 13.51 -0.52
C ILE A 22 6.63 13.66 0.99
N PHE A 23 6.59 12.54 1.70
CA PHE A 23 6.54 12.50 3.17
C PHE A 23 7.71 11.74 3.76
N ALA A 24 8.33 12.34 4.77
CA ALA A 24 9.17 11.65 5.73
C ALA A 24 8.39 11.44 7.03
N GLY A 25 7.91 10.21 7.31
CA GLY A 25 7.26 9.86 8.58
C GLY A 25 5.85 10.46 8.78
N ALA A 26 4.98 10.43 7.77
CA ALA A 26 3.60 10.89 7.92
C ALA A 26 2.75 9.96 8.79
N GLN A 27 1.85 10.55 9.58
CA GLN A 27 0.83 9.83 10.35
C GLN A 27 -0.56 10.22 9.85
N HIS A 28 -1.40 9.22 9.57
CA HIS A 28 -2.78 9.39 9.13
C HIS A 28 -3.00 10.26 7.86
N PRO A 29 -2.16 10.16 6.81
CA PRO A 29 -2.40 10.92 5.59
C PRO A 29 -3.62 10.39 4.83
N ILE A 30 -4.41 11.31 4.28
CA ILE A 30 -5.58 11.00 3.46
C ILE A 30 -5.47 11.69 2.11
N PHE A 31 -5.63 10.91 1.05
CA PHE A 31 -5.55 11.38 -0.33
C PHE A 31 -6.78 11.00 -1.15
N THR A 32 -7.30 11.98 -1.89
CA THR A 32 -8.22 11.73 -3.00
C THR A 32 -7.60 12.23 -4.30
N GLY A 33 -7.29 11.32 -5.23
CA GLY A 33 -6.66 11.66 -6.51
C GLY A 33 -5.20 12.06 -6.36
N ALA A 34 -4.34 11.16 -5.86
CA ALA A 34 -2.90 11.43 -5.77
C ALA A 34 -2.16 10.90 -7.00
N GLN A 35 -1.21 11.69 -7.51
CA GLN A 35 -0.26 11.23 -8.52
C GLN A 35 1.14 11.22 -7.93
N HIS A 36 1.81 10.08 -8.02
CA HIS A 36 3.19 9.89 -7.55
C HIS A 36 3.46 10.21 -6.06
N PRO A 37 2.58 9.89 -5.08
CA PRO A 37 2.95 9.97 -3.68
C PRO A 37 4.16 9.09 -3.32
N ILE A 38 5.07 9.65 -2.52
CA ILE A 38 6.22 8.93 -1.96
C ILE A 38 6.23 9.09 -0.44
N PHE A 39 6.32 7.97 0.26
CA PHE A 39 6.45 7.92 1.71
C PHE A 39 7.72 7.18 2.09
N ALA A 40 8.60 7.90 2.78
CA ALA A 40 9.86 7.42 3.29
C ALA A 40 9.99 7.68 4.80
N GLY A 41 10.98 7.07 5.45
CA GLY A 41 11.37 7.43 6.81
C GLY A 41 11.64 6.24 7.73
N ALA A 42 12.32 6.53 8.85
CA ALA A 42 12.65 5.54 9.87
C ALA A 42 11.42 5.09 10.69
N GLN A 43 10.40 5.95 10.79
CA GLN A 43 9.12 5.61 11.39
C GLN A 43 8.16 5.13 10.30
N PRO A 44 7.49 3.99 10.51
CA PRO A 44 6.49 3.55 9.57
C PRO A 44 5.43 4.62 9.43
N ALA A 45 5.07 4.95 8.19
CA ALA A 45 3.92 5.80 7.99
C ALA A 45 2.66 4.98 8.39
N GLN A 46 1.79 5.58 9.20
CA GLN A 46 0.68 4.89 9.86
C GLN A 46 -0.67 5.28 9.24
N HIS A 47 -1.55 4.30 9.06
CA HIS A 47 -2.97 4.47 8.76
C HIS A 47 -3.22 5.41 7.58
N GLN A 48 -2.68 5.07 6.41
CA GLN A 48 -2.91 5.89 5.23
C GLN A 48 -4.17 5.45 4.50
N ILE A 49 -4.90 6.43 3.96
CA ILE A 49 -6.08 6.18 3.13
C ILE A 49 -5.88 6.86 1.79
N PHE A 50 -5.99 6.08 0.71
CA PHE A 50 -5.87 6.56 -0.65
C PHE A 50 -7.06 6.14 -1.50
N ALA A 51 -7.68 7.12 -2.13
CA ALA A 51 -8.64 6.90 -3.21
C ALA A 51 -8.03 7.41 -4.53
N SER A 52 -8.04 6.56 -5.56
CA SER A 52 -7.58 6.87 -6.92
C SER A 52 -6.13 7.35 -6.95
N THR A 53 -5.18 6.41 -6.87
CA THR A 53 -3.73 6.71 -6.91
C THR A 53 -3.07 6.01 -8.09
N LEU A 54 -2.28 6.75 -8.87
CA LEU A 54 -1.63 6.17 -10.06
C LEU A 54 -0.36 5.39 -9.67
N HIS A 55 0.66 6.08 -9.18
CA HIS A 55 1.94 5.51 -8.80
C HIS A 55 2.23 5.84 -7.37
N LEU A 56 2.61 4.85 -6.58
CA LEU A 56 2.80 5.01 -5.16
C LEU A 56 4.00 4.22 -4.68
N ILE A 57 4.82 4.86 -3.87
CA ILE A 57 5.98 4.21 -3.25
C ILE A 57 5.90 4.38 -1.74
N PHE A 58 5.98 3.25 -1.05
CA PHE A 58 6.04 3.17 0.40
C PHE A 58 7.26 2.41 0.86
N THR A 59 8.05 3.02 1.74
CA THR A 59 8.98 2.29 2.60
C THR A 59 8.44 2.29 4.02
N SER A 60 8.12 1.11 4.55
CA SER A 60 7.53 0.92 5.88
C SER A 60 6.15 1.58 6.04
N ALA A 61 5.10 0.81 5.76
CA ALA A 61 3.71 1.22 5.98
C ALA A 61 2.99 0.31 6.99
N GLN A 62 2.19 0.90 7.87
CA GLN A 62 1.35 0.18 8.83
C GLN A 62 -0.12 0.49 8.53
N HIS A 63 -0.89 -0.53 8.14
CA HIS A 63 -2.31 -0.45 7.79
C HIS A 63 -2.63 0.52 6.64
N PRO A 64 -1.97 0.43 5.48
CA PRO A 64 -2.32 1.27 4.36
C PRO A 64 -3.59 0.73 3.65
N ILE A 65 -4.52 1.62 3.31
CA ILE A 65 -5.80 1.28 2.67
C ILE A 65 -5.89 2.00 1.32
N PHE A 66 -6.18 1.24 0.27
CA PHE A 66 -6.27 1.74 -1.11
C PHE A 66 -7.60 1.36 -1.76
N ALA A 67 -8.21 2.33 -2.42
CA ALA A 67 -9.28 2.11 -3.39
C ALA A 67 -8.84 2.70 -4.74
N GLY A 68 -8.62 1.85 -5.74
CA GLY A 68 -8.20 2.28 -7.08
C GLY A 68 -6.72 2.68 -7.15
N ALA A 69 -5.81 1.73 -6.93
CA ALA A 69 -4.36 1.97 -7.04
C ALA A 69 -3.78 1.30 -8.29
N GLN A 70 -3.14 2.05 -9.19
CA GLN A 70 -2.63 1.44 -10.44
C GLN A 70 -1.30 0.71 -10.23
N HIS A 71 -0.26 1.37 -9.74
CA HIS A 71 1.06 0.75 -9.53
C HIS A 71 1.63 1.06 -8.15
N PRO A 72 1.09 0.48 -7.08
CA PRO A 72 1.65 0.69 -5.76
C PRO A 72 2.79 -0.32 -5.47
N ILE A 73 3.87 0.21 -4.89
CA ILE A 73 5.11 -0.50 -4.58
C ILE A 73 5.40 -0.35 -3.09
N PHE A 74 5.61 -1.47 -2.40
CA PHE A 74 5.90 -1.48 -0.96
C PHE A 74 7.20 -2.22 -0.64
N ALA A 75 8.00 -1.56 0.20
CA ALA A 75 9.08 -2.18 0.95
C ALA A 75 8.74 -2.17 2.44
N GLY A 76 8.24 -3.29 2.95
CA GLY A 76 7.74 -3.44 4.31
C GLY A 76 6.34 -2.84 4.46
N ALA A 77 5.31 -3.69 4.42
CA ALA A 77 3.94 -3.27 4.67
C ALA A 77 3.26 -4.25 5.62
N ARG A 78 2.67 -3.75 6.72
CA ARG A 78 1.86 -4.57 7.62
C ARG A 78 0.39 -4.28 7.42
N HIS A 79 -0.41 -5.31 7.23
CA HIS A 79 -1.86 -5.24 7.04
C HIS A 79 -2.31 -4.33 5.88
N PRO A 80 -1.70 -4.39 4.69
CA PRO A 80 -2.13 -3.54 3.59
C PRO A 80 -3.43 -4.07 2.96
N ILE A 81 -4.36 -3.17 2.67
CA ILE A 81 -5.68 -3.49 2.11
C ILE A 81 -5.85 -2.78 0.76
N PHE A 82 -6.22 -3.50 -0.29
CA PHE A 82 -6.51 -2.92 -1.61
C PHE A 82 -7.87 -3.35 -2.11
N ALA A 83 -8.59 -2.39 -2.67
CA ALA A 83 -9.69 -2.60 -3.57
C ALA A 83 -9.29 -2.05 -4.96
N ASN A 84 -9.43 -2.87 -6.00
CA ASN A 84 -9.19 -2.51 -7.40
C ASN A 84 -7.77 -1.99 -7.65
N ALA A 85 -6.78 -2.89 -7.58
CA ALA A 85 -5.40 -2.57 -7.91
C ALA A 85 -4.98 -3.18 -9.25
N LEU A 86 -4.19 -2.47 -10.07
CA LEU A 86 -3.74 -3.04 -11.35
C LEU A 86 -2.46 -3.86 -11.13
N HIS A 87 -1.38 -3.24 -10.67
CA HIS A 87 -0.03 -3.81 -10.59
C HIS A 87 0.57 -3.64 -9.20
N LEU A 88 0.54 -4.69 -8.39
CA LEU A 88 1.04 -4.68 -7.02
C LEU A 88 2.45 -5.25 -6.92
N ILE A 89 3.36 -4.54 -6.25
CA ILE A 89 4.70 -5.05 -5.93
C ILE A 89 4.95 -4.95 -4.43
N PHE A 90 5.27 -6.08 -3.80
CA PHE A 90 5.59 -6.16 -2.39
C PHE A 90 6.93 -6.81 -2.13
N THR A 91 7.69 -6.20 -1.23
CA THR A 91 8.82 -6.82 -0.55
C THR A 91 8.54 -6.74 0.96
N GLY A 92 8.49 -7.87 1.67
CA GLY A 92 8.25 -7.86 3.13
C GLY A 92 6.84 -7.47 3.57
N ALA A 93 5.80 -7.91 2.84
CA ALA A 93 4.42 -7.70 3.28
C ALA A 93 4.00 -8.71 4.37
N GLN A 94 3.16 -8.26 5.31
CA GLN A 94 2.55 -9.09 6.33
C GLN A 94 1.03 -8.91 6.29
N HIS A 95 0.28 -10.01 6.23
CA HIS A 95 -1.20 -10.05 6.22
C HIS A 95 -1.89 -9.13 5.19
N PRO A 96 -1.53 -9.21 3.90
CA PRO A 96 -2.17 -8.37 2.89
C PRO A 96 -3.57 -8.88 2.51
N ILE A 97 -4.50 -7.96 2.23
CA ILE A 97 -5.87 -8.23 1.77
C ILE A 97 -6.09 -7.53 0.43
N PHE A 98 -6.63 -8.25 -0.55
CA PHE A 98 -6.87 -7.73 -1.90
C PHE A 98 -8.26 -8.07 -2.40
N ALA A 99 -9.01 -7.09 -2.89
CA ALA A 99 -10.21 -7.29 -3.68
C ALA A 99 -9.97 -6.69 -5.07
N GLY A 100 -9.90 -7.51 -6.11
CA GLY A 100 -9.72 -7.03 -7.49
C GLY A 100 -8.31 -6.55 -7.82
N ALA A 101 -7.29 -7.37 -7.58
CA ALA A 101 -5.94 -7.13 -8.09
C ALA A 101 -5.73 -7.81 -9.46
N GLN A 102 -5.19 -7.12 -10.47
CA GLN A 102 -4.94 -7.74 -11.78
C GLN A 102 -3.61 -8.49 -11.85
N HIS A 103 -2.53 -7.86 -11.42
CA HIS A 103 -1.20 -8.48 -11.34
C HIS A 103 -0.56 -8.17 -9.99
N SER A 104 0.12 -9.16 -9.42
CA SER A 104 0.77 -9.01 -8.12
C SER A 104 2.07 -9.79 -8.05
N PHE A 105 3.09 -9.16 -7.48
CA PHE A 105 4.40 -9.75 -7.21
C PHE A 105 4.75 -9.59 -5.73
N PHE A 106 5.16 -10.68 -5.07
CA PHE A 106 5.53 -10.71 -3.65
C PHE A 106 6.91 -11.34 -3.47
N LYS A 107 7.76 -10.70 -2.66
CA LYS A 107 9.06 -11.22 -2.24
C LYS A 107 9.20 -11.14 -0.71
N ASN A 108 9.74 -12.20 -0.09
CA ASN A 108 10.03 -12.28 1.35
C ASN A 108 8.84 -11.94 2.27
N ALA A 109 7.66 -12.52 2.04
CA ALA A 109 6.49 -12.35 2.91
C ALA A 109 6.52 -13.41 4.03
N PRO A 110 6.79 -13.07 5.31
CA PRO A 110 7.13 -14.09 6.31
C PRO A 110 5.97 -14.91 6.89
N VAL A 111 4.68 -14.56 6.73
CA VAL A 111 3.58 -15.30 7.39
C VAL A 111 2.24 -15.21 6.63
N LEU A 112 1.62 -16.40 6.47
CA LEU A 112 0.27 -16.81 6.00
C LEU A 112 -0.57 -15.89 5.09
N TYR A 113 -0.78 -16.37 3.86
CA TYR A 113 -1.68 -15.83 2.84
C TYR A 113 -3.16 -16.14 3.17
N LYS A 114 -3.88 -15.19 3.77
CA LYS A 114 -5.33 -15.09 3.57
C LYS A 114 -5.61 -14.10 2.44
N CYS A 115 -5.10 -14.42 1.27
CA CYS A 115 -5.40 -13.67 0.06
C CYS A 115 -6.77 -14.10 -0.47
N ILE A 116 -7.83 -13.41 -0.05
CA ILE A 116 -9.17 -13.63 -0.63
C ILE A 116 -9.25 -12.82 -1.91
N VAL A 117 -8.77 -13.37 -3.02
CA VAL A 117 -8.93 -12.73 -4.34
C VAL A 117 -10.38 -12.91 -4.80
N LEU A 118 -11.09 -11.82 -5.04
CA LEU A 118 -12.50 -11.86 -5.39
C LEU A 118 -12.82 -11.92 -6.89
N TYR A 119 -11.90 -11.74 -7.86
CA TYR A 119 -12.24 -11.89 -9.29
C TYR A 119 -11.02 -12.19 -10.20
N GLN A 120 -11.32 -12.80 -11.36
CA GLN A 120 -10.41 -13.49 -12.29
C GLN A 120 -9.28 -12.64 -12.87
N TYR A 121 -8.04 -13.10 -12.73
CA TYR A 121 -7.17 -13.74 -13.74
C TYR A 121 -6.04 -14.43 -12.94
N THR A 122 -5.52 -15.54 -13.45
CA THR A 122 -4.75 -16.60 -12.74
C THR A 122 -4.04 -16.18 -11.46
N VAL A 123 -4.44 -16.78 -10.33
CA VAL A 123 -3.75 -16.62 -9.05
C VAL A 123 -3.38 -17.98 -8.49
N THR A 124 -2.09 -18.20 -8.23
CA THR A 124 -1.58 -19.44 -7.62
C THR A 124 -1.02 -19.12 -6.24
N PHE A 125 -1.62 -19.70 -5.20
CA PHE A 125 -1.17 -19.63 -3.80
C PHE A 125 -0.87 -21.03 -3.26
N TYR A 126 0.19 -21.15 -2.44
CA TYR A 126 0.55 -22.37 -1.71
C TYR A 126 0.43 -22.16 -0.19
N ARG A 127 -0.10 -23.19 0.49
CA ARG A 127 -0.28 -23.29 1.95
C ARG A 127 1.00 -23.84 2.60
N SER A 128 1.37 -23.35 3.79
CA SER A 128 2.01 -24.22 4.80
C SER A 128 0.95 -24.63 5.81
N THR A 129 0.70 -25.93 5.90
CA THR A 129 0.09 -26.57 7.07
C THR A 129 1.06 -26.44 8.24
N GLU A 130 0.57 -26.53 9.47
CA GLU A 130 1.34 -26.51 10.74
C GLU A 130 1.51 -25.12 11.38
N ASP A 131 0.49 -24.70 12.13
CA ASP A 131 0.74 -24.39 13.53
C ASP A 131 1.15 -25.73 14.19
N LEU A 132 2.45 -26.03 14.23
CA LEU A 132 2.99 -27.06 15.12
C LEU A 132 3.24 -26.37 16.47
N TYR A 133 2.43 -26.78 17.45
CA TYR A 133 2.30 -26.42 18.88
C TYR A 133 1.10 -25.54 19.23
#